data_AF-A0A1V5X1N9-F1
#
_entry.id   AF-A0A1V5X1N9-F1
#
_cell.length_a   1.000
_cell.length_b   1.000
_cell.length_c   1.000
_cell.angle_alpha   90.00
_cell.angle_beta   90.00
_cell.angle_gamma   90.00
#
_symmetry.space_group_name_H-M   'P 1'
#
loop_
_entity.id
_entity.type
_entity.pdbx_description
1 polymer ?
#
loop_
_entity_poly.entity_id
_entity_poly.type
_entity_poly.pdbx_seq_one_letter_code
_entity_poly.pdbx_strand_id
1 'polypeptide(L)' 'MNEELKISRRYLDELIDFESKKTVGKVMKRCETISDRETLKLQLKELVYEQFRDFKDLFLAYQHGYEVSVYKFTNKK' A
#
# COMPACT_ATOMS: atom_id res chain seq x y z
N MET A 1 27.82 -15.60 1.40
CA MET A 1 27.69 -14.15 1.66
C MET A 1 26.21 -13.88 1.86
N ASN A 2 25.78 -13.57 3.09
CA ASN A 2 24.43 -13.05 3.32
C ASN A 2 24.46 -11.58 2.93
N GLU A 3 24.04 -11.26 1.71
CA GLU A 3 23.81 -9.87 1.33
C GLU A 3 22.58 -9.37 2.07
N GLU A 4 22.77 -8.54 3.08
CA GLU A 4 21.67 -7.82 3.72
C GLU A 4 21.04 -6.88 2.68
N LEU A 5 19.86 -7.23 2.17
CA LEU A 5 19.04 -6.38 1.32
C LEU A 5 18.57 -5.16 2.13
N LYS A 6 19.37 -4.09 2.11
CA LYS A 6 19.04 -2.82 2.79
C LYS A 6 18.33 -1.89 1.82
N ILE A 7 17.07 -1.57 2.12
CA ILE A 7 16.32 -0.54 1.41
C ILE A 7 16.90 0.82 1.78
N SER A 8 17.13 1.67 0.78
CA SER A 8 17.50 3.06 1.06
C SER A 8 16.33 3.77 1.74
N ARG A 9 16.60 4.52 2.81
CA ARG A 9 15.58 5.31 3.51
C ARG A 9 14.74 6.18 2.57
N ARG A 10 15.39 6.77 1.55
CA ARG A 10 14.73 7.57 0.52
C ARG A 10 13.61 6.81 -0.19
N TYR A 11 13.86 5.57 -0.61
CA TYR A 11 12.84 4.75 -1.27
C TYR A 11 11.68 4.39 -0.34
N LEU A 12 11.98 4.12 0.93
CA LEU A 12 10.93 3.87 1.93
C LEU A 12 10.05 5.12 2.13
N ASP A 13 10.65 6.29 2.22
CA ASP A 13 9.93 7.56 2.36
C ASP A 13 9.05 7.84 1.12
N GLU A 14 9.57 7.62 -0.10
CA GLU A 14 8.83 7.74 -1.36
C GLU A 14 7.63 6.78 -1.41
N LEU A 15 7.82 5.54 -0.98
CA LEU A 15 6.77 4.53 -0.94
C LEU A 15 5.67 4.88 0.06
N ILE A 16 6.05 5.34 1.26
CA ILE A 16 5.10 5.78 2.30
C ILE A 16 4.28 6.96 1.79
N ASP A 17 4.91 7.95 1.16
CA ASP A 17 4.22 9.12 0.59
C ASP A 17 3.23 8.72 -0.52
N PHE A 18 3.65 7.84 -1.43
CA PHE A 18 2.80 7.32 -2.50
C PHE A 18 1.54 6.61 -1.95
N GLU A 19 1.73 5.65 -1.03
CA GLU A 19 0.61 4.89 -0.45
C GLU A 19 -0.30 5.77 0.43
N SER A 20 0.27 6.78 1.11
CA SER A 20 -0.51 7.76 1.88
C SER A 20 -1.43 8.57 0.97
N LYS A 21 -0.91 9.13 -0.13
CA LYS A 21 -1.71 9.89 -1.12
C LYS A 21 -2.79 9.04 -1.75
N LYS A 22 -2.46 7.80 -2.12
CA LYS A 22 -3.41 6.82 -2.67
C LYS A 22 -4.53 6.49 -1.67
N THR A 23 -4.20 6.32 -0.40
CA THR A 23 -5.18 6.08 0.67
C THR A 23 -6.13 7.26 0.84
N VAL A 24 -5.61 8.49 0.86
CA VAL A 24 -6.43 9.71 0.90
C VAL A 24 -7.38 9.75 -0.30
N GLY A 25 -6.91 9.47 -1.52
CA GLY A 25 -7.77 9.40 -2.71
C GLY A 25 -8.91 8.38 -2.56
N LYS A 26 -8.64 7.20 -1.99
CA LYS A 26 -9.65 6.17 -1.70
C LYS A 26 -10.67 6.61 -0.65
N VAL A 27 -10.24 7.40 0.35
CA VAL A 27 -11.10 8.00 1.38
C VAL A 27 -12.02 9.03 0.74
N MET A 28 -11.47 10.00 0.00
CA MET A 28 -12.22 11.07 -0.64
C MET A 28 -13.32 10.53 -1.56
N LYS A 29 -12.99 9.53 -2.39
CA LYS A 29 -13.96 8.87 -3.26
C LYS A 29 -15.14 8.25 -2.49
N ARG A 30 -14.88 7.64 -1.32
CA ARG A 30 -15.95 7.07 -0.48
C ARG A 30 -16.84 8.15 0.12
N CYS A 31 -16.24 9.26 0.57
CA CYS A 31 -17.00 10.42 1.06
C CYS A 31 -17.90 11.04 -0.03
N GLU A 32 -17.48 11.01 -1.29
CA GLU A 32 -18.28 11.52 -2.42
C GLU A 32 -19.40 10.56 -2.86
N THR A 33 -19.16 9.25 -2.73
CA THR A 33 -20.07 8.21 -3.27
C THR A 33 -21.03 7.63 -2.24
N ILE A 34 -20.72 7.71 -0.95
CA ILE A 34 -21.51 7.10 0.13
C ILE A 34 -22.15 8.21 0.96
N SER A 35 -23.47 8.32 0.89
CA SER A 35 -24.24 9.30 1.65
C SER A 35 -24.67 8.82 3.04
N ASP A 36 -24.78 7.51 3.24
CA ASP A 36 -25.10 6.96 4.56
C ASP A 36 -23.88 7.00 5.49
N ARG A 37 -24.06 7.64 6.63
CA ARG A 37 -22.97 7.92 7.58
C ARG A 37 -22.41 6.66 8.21
N GLU A 38 -23.26 5.70 8.59
CA GLU A 38 -22.80 4.48 9.26
C GLU A 38 -22.06 3.56 8.28
N THR A 39 -22.58 3.44 7.05
CA THR A 39 -21.90 2.73 5.95
C THR A 39 -20.55 3.37 5.62
N LEU A 40 -20.50 4.70 5.50
CA LEU A 40 -19.24 5.40 5.26
C LEU A 40 -18.22 5.12 6.35
N LYS A 41 -18.63 5.18 7.62
CA LYS A 41 -17.76 4.91 8.77
C LYS A 41 -17.23 3.48 8.77
N LEU A 42 -18.06 2.49 8.44
CA LEU A 42 -17.63 1.09 8.30
C LEU A 42 -16.61 0.94 7.17
N GLN A 43 -16.92 1.48 6.00
CA GLN A 43 -16.06 1.41 4.81
C GLN A 43 -14.70 2.10 5.01
N LEU A 44 -14.66 3.23 5.72
CA LEU A 44 -13.41 3.92 6.05
C LEU A 44 -12.56 3.14 7.04
N LYS A 45 -13.19 2.48 8.04
CA LYS A 45 -12.47 1.59 8.96
C LYS A 45 -11.84 0.42 8.21
N GLU A 46 -12.61 -0.28 7.39
CA GLU A 46 -12.11 -1.40 6.59
C GLU A 46 -10.94 -0.96 5.72
N LEU A 47 -11.07 0.17 5.02
CA LEU A 47 -10.01 0.71 4.18
C LEU A 47 -8.70 0.93 4.95
N VAL A 48 -8.77 1.52 6.16
CA VAL A 48 -7.57 1.76 6.99
C VAL A 48 -6.96 0.44 7.47
N TYR A 49 -7.80 -0.53 7.88
CA TYR A 49 -7.31 -1.85 8.30
C TYR A 49 -6.64 -2.63 7.18
N GLU A 50 -7.19 -2.58 5.96
CA GLU A 50 -6.58 -3.16 4.77
C GLU A 50 -5.22 -2.54 4.50
N GLN A 51 -5.12 -1.21 4.49
CA GLN A 51 -3.84 -0.54 4.26
C GLN A 51 -2.78 -0.90 5.32
N PHE A 52 -3.17 -0.98 6.59
CA PHE A 52 -2.24 -1.39 7.64
C PHE A 52 -1.76 -2.84 7.45
N ARG A 53 -2.65 -3.75 7.01
CA ARG A 53 -2.31 -5.14 6.72
C ARG A 53 -1.34 -5.23 5.54
N ASP A 54 -1.63 -4.52 4.44
CA ASP A 54 -0.78 -4.47 3.25
C ASP A 54 0.64 -3.99 3.61
N PHE A 55 0.74 -2.92 4.42
CA PHE A 55 2.02 -2.42 4.92
C PHE A 55 2.77 -3.46 5.74
N LYS A 56 2.07 -4.13 6.68
CA LYS A 56 2.68 -5.17 7.51
C LYS A 56 3.21 -6.33 6.65
N ASP A 57 2.43 -6.81 5.70
CA ASP A 57 2.81 -7.91 4.82
C ASP A 57 4.00 -7.53 3.94
N LEU A 58 4.03 -6.28 3.46
CA LEU A 58 5.17 -5.73 2.73
C LEU A 58 6.43 -5.66 3.61
N PHE A 59 6.33 -5.18 4.85
CA PHE A 59 7.47 -5.17 5.79
C PHE A 59 7.97 -6.59 6.11
N LEU A 60 7.07 -7.56 6.27
CA LEU A 60 7.43 -8.96 6.49
C LEU A 60 8.11 -9.56 5.26
N ALA A 61 7.57 -9.34 4.05
CA ALA A 61 8.17 -9.79 2.80
C ALA A 61 9.59 -9.21 2.62
N TYR A 62 9.77 -7.93 2.96
CA TYR A 62 11.08 -7.30 2.97
C TYR A 62 12.04 -7.90 4.00
N GLN A 63 11.59 -8.14 5.24
CA GLN A 63 12.43 -8.79 6.27
C GLN A 63 12.91 -10.18 5.85
N HIS A 64 12.11 -10.90 5.07
CA HIS A 64 12.45 -12.23 4.56
C HIS A 64 13.19 -12.22 3.22
N GLY A 65 13.59 -11.05 2.70
CA GLY A 65 14.37 -10.93 1.47
C GLY A 65 13.62 -11.37 0.20
N TYR A 66 12.29 -11.41 0.23
CA TYR A 66 11.52 -11.73 -0.97
C TYR A 66 11.64 -10.58 -1.94
N GLU A 67 12.32 -10.82 -3.07
CA GLU A 67 12.22 -9.96 -4.24
C GLU A 67 10.75 -9.85 -4.62
N VAL A 68 10.19 -8.65 -4.46
CA VAL A 68 8.94 -8.29 -5.11
C VAL A 68 9.22 -8.35 -6.60
N SER A 69 8.95 -9.50 -7.20
CA SER A 69 9.08 -9.72 -8.63
C SER A 69 8.06 -8.83 -9.32
N VAL A 70 8.51 -7.65 -9.74
CA VAL A 70 7.74 -6.73 -10.54
C VAL A 70 7.43 -7.46 -11.86
N TYR A 71 6.18 -7.91 -12.01
CA TYR A 71 5.70 -8.47 -13.27
C TYR A 71 5.75 -7.37 -14.33
N LYS A 72 6.83 -7.35 -15.13
CA LYS A 72 6.90 -6.53 -16.34
C LYS A 72 5.99 -7.16 -17.39
N PHE A 73 4.80 -6.60 -17.56
CA PHE A 73 3.98 -6.86 -18.73
C PHE A 73 4.70 -6.27 -19.95
N THR A 74 5.27 -7.13 -20.78
CA THR A 74 5.78 -6.72 -22.09
C THR A 74 4.64 -6.82 -23.09
N ASN A 75 4.23 -5.68 -23.66
CA ASN A 75 3.36 -5.67 -24.82
C ASN A 75 4.12 -6.29 -25.99
N LYS A 76 3.77 -7.53 -26.36
CA LYS A 76 4.16 -8.10 -27.65
C LYS A 76 3.42 -7.32 -28.73
N LYS A 77 4.17 -6.49 -29.47
CA LYS A 77 3.76 -6.03 -30.79
C LYS A 77 3.86 -7.19 -31.79
#